data_AF-A0A2S9GDS4-F1
#
_entry.id   AF-A0A2S9GDS4-F1
#
_cell.length_a   1.000
_cell.length_b   1.000
_cell.length_c   1.000
_cell.angle_alpha   90.00
_cell.angle_beta   90.00
_cell.angle_gamma   90.00
#
_symmetry.space_group_name_H-M   'P 1'
#
loop_
_entity.id
_entity.type
_entity.pdbx_description
1 polymer ?
#
loop_
_entity_poly.entity_id
_entity_poly.type
_entity_poly.pdbx_seq_one_letter_code
_entity_poly.pdbx_strand_id
1 'polypeptide(L)' 'MRVALALGSGGARGYAHIGVINELHERGHEIVGIAGSSMGSLVGGL' A
#
# COMPACT_ATOMS: atom_id res chain seq x y z
N MET A 1 1.04 15.33 -3.13
CA MET A 1 0.12 15.43 -1.96
C MET A 1 0.50 14.35 -0.96
N ARG A 2 0.46 14.63 0.35
CA ARG A 2 0.81 13.65 1.40
C ARG A 2 -0.39 12.76 1.71
N VAL A 3 -0.19 11.45 1.76
CA VAL A 3 -1.26 10.45 1.99
C VAL A 3 -0.83 9.39 2.99
N ALA A 4 -1.76 8.92 3.82
CA ALA A 4 -1.58 7.73 4.63
C ALA A 4 -2.36 6.57 4.00
N LEU A 5 -1.76 5.38 3.98
CA LEU A 5 -2.31 4.21 3.28
C LEU A 5 -2.83 3.17 4.28
N ALA A 6 -4.05 2.69 4.07
CA ALA A 6 -4.63 1.57 4.83
C ALA A 6 -4.80 0.36 3.92
N LEU A 7 -4.01 -0.70 4.14
CA LEU A 7 -3.97 -1.89 3.32
C LEU A 7 -4.69 -3.07 4.00
N GLY A 8 -5.81 -3.49 3.41
CA GLY A 8 -6.58 -4.64 3.89
C GLY A 8 -5.88 -5.99 3.71
N SER A 9 -6.44 -7.04 4.30
CA SER A 9 -6.04 -8.43 4.05
C SER A 9 -6.49 -8.90 2.65
N GLY A 10 -6.00 -10.04 2.17
CA GLY A 10 -6.39 -10.51 0.83
C GLY A 10 -5.70 -11.75 0.27
N GLY A 11 -4.81 -12.40 1.03
CA GLY A 11 -4.05 -13.56 0.53
C GLY A 11 -3.33 -13.23 -0.79
N ALA A 12 -3.38 -14.14 -1.77
CA ALA A 12 -2.75 -13.93 -3.07
C ALA A 12 -3.22 -12.67 -3.81
N ARG A 13 -4.45 -12.18 -3.59
CA ARG A 13 -4.91 -10.92 -4.22
C ARG A 13 -4.26 -9.68 -3.60
N GLY A 14 -3.61 -9.81 -2.44
CA GLY A 14 -2.90 -8.72 -1.77
C GLY A 14 -1.74 -8.13 -2.58
N TYR A 15 -1.24 -8.83 -3.61
CA TYR A 15 -0.25 -8.27 -4.53
C TYR A 15 -0.76 -7.03 -5.29
N ALA A 16 -2.08 -6.85 -5.40
CA ALA A 16 -2.66 -5.64 -5.98
C ALA A 16 -2.24 -4.36 -5.22
N HIS A 17 -1.94 -4.47 -3.92
CA HIS A 17 -1.45 -3.33 -3.12
C HIS A 17 -0.15 -2.74 -3.67
N ILE A 18 0.71 -3.53 -4.31
CA ILE A 18 1.96 -3.06 -4.94
C ILE A 18 1.63 -2.11 -6.09
N GLY A 19 0.66 -2.47 -6.94
CA GLY A 19 0.23 -1.63 -8.06
C GLY A 19 -0.34 -0.30 -7.58
N VAL A 20 -1.12 -0.31 -6.50
CA VAL A 20 -1.66 0.92 -5.89
C VAL A 20 -0.54 1.83 -5.39
N ILE A 21 0.48 1.27 -4.70
CA ILE A 21 1.62 2.05 -4.21
C ILE A 21 2.40 2.69 -5.36
N ASN A 22 2.66 1.91 -6.44
CA ASN A 22 3.36 2.42 -7.60
C ASN A 22 2.60 3.56 -8.28
N GLU A 23 1.31 3.40 -8.51
CA GLU A 23 0.47 4.44 -9.11
C GLU A 23 0.46 5.73 -8.27
N LEU A 24 0.41 5.60 -6.94
CA LEU A 24 0.47 6.77 -6.05
C LEU A 24 1.80 7.51 -6.17
N HIS A 25 2.92 6.79 -6.27
CA HIS A 25 4.22 7.40 -6.54
C HIS A 25 4.29 8.05 -7.92
N GLU A 26 3.80 7.40 -8.97
CA GLU A 26 3.79 7.94 -10.34
C GLU A 26 2.98 9.24 -10.44
N ARG A 27 1.91 9.36 -9.65
CA ARG A 27 1.12 10.59 -9.52
C ARG A 27 1.74 11.67 -8.63
N GLY A 28 2.92 11.43 -8.05
CA GLY A 28 3.61 12.38 -7.17
C GLY A 28 2.97 12.50 -5.78
N HIS A 29 2.30 11.44 -5.30
CA HIS A 29 1.88 11.37 -3.91
C HIS A 29 3.04 10.91 -3.01
N GLU A 30 3.15 11.52 -1.85
CA GLU A 30 4.10 11.13 -0.80
C GLU A 30 3.35 10.27 0.21
N ILE A 31 3.71 8.99 0.32
CA ILE A 31 3.13 8.09 1.32
C ILE A 31 3.87 8.33 2.64
N VAL A 32 3.17 8.92 3.62
CA VAL A 32 3.77 9.34 4.91
C VAL A 32 3.53 8.33 6.04
N GLY A 33 2.79 7.26 5.77
CA GLY A 33 2.53 6.20 6.72
C GLY A 33 1.66 5.10 6.12
N ILE A 34 1.86 3.88 6.60
CA ILE A 34 1.12 2.70 6.15
C ILE A 34 0.63 1.92 7.37
N ALA A 35 -0.64 1.56 7.37
CA ALA A 35 -1.22 0.58 8.29
C ALA A 35 -1.75 -0.59 7.47
N GLY A 36 -1.44 -1.83 7.87
CA GLY A 36 -1.80 -3.01 7.10
C GLY A 36 -2.21 -4.20 7.96
N SER A 37 -2.94 -5.14 7.34
CA SER A 37 -3.31 -6.43 7.96
C SER A 37 -3.02 -7.61 7.03
N SER A 38 -2.41 -8.68 7.57
CA SER A 38 -2.01 -9.88 6.81
C SER A 38 -1.15 -9.51 5.59
N MET A 39 -1.63 -9.75 4.35
CA MET A 39 -0.89 -9.36 3.15
C MET A 39 -0.72 -7.86 3.00
N GLY A 40 -1.64 -7.05 3.51
CA GLY A 40 -1.47 -5.59 3.54
C GLY A 40 -0.32 -5.16 4.45
N SER A 41 -0.11 -5.80 5.60
CA SER A 41 1.05 -5.52 6.47
C SER A 41 2.35 -6.06 5.88
N LEU A 42 2.30 -7.18 5.16
CA LEU A 42 3.48 -7.71 4.48
C LEU A 42 3.93 -6.75 3.37
N VAL A 43 3.04 -6.41 2.44
CA VAL A 43 3.36 -5.53 1.32
C VAL A 43 3.70 -4.11 1.80
N GLY A 44 2.98 -3.60 2.79
CA GLY A 44 3.20 -2.24 3.31
C GLY A 44 4.39 -2.10 4.26
N GLY A 45 4.96 -3.21 4.74
CA GLY A 45 6.11 -3.23 5.65
C GLY A 45 7.43 -3.64 4.99
N LEU A 46 7.40 -4.03 3.70
CA LEU A 46 8.56 -4.29 2.86
C LEU A 46 8.94 -3.03 2.08
#